data_AF-A0A9N9NJ64-F1
#
_entry.id   AF-A0A9N9NJ64-F1
#
_cell.length_a   1.000
_cell.length_b   1.000
_cell.length_c   1.000
_cell.angle_alpha   90.00
_cell.angle_beta   90.00
_cell.angle_gamma   90.00
#
_symmetry.space_group_name_H-M   'P 1'
#
loop_
_entity.id
_entity.type
_entity.pdbx_description
1 polymer ?
#
loop_
_entity_poly.entity_id
_entity_poly.type
_entity_poly.pdbx_seq_one_letter_code
_entity_poly.pdbx_strand_id
1 'polypeptide(L)' 'MGSYEVFLEDATLFVEKARSQNVSVEFVVEENNMHNYAIAWPISRDGGAQKAVKHMSKFLFGEQPV' A
#
# COMPACT_ATOMS: atom_id res chain seq x y z
N MET A 1 0.44 2.60 0.70
CA MET A 1 1.38 3.75 0.71
C MET A 1 2.02 3.89 2.07
N GLY A 2 3.06 4.72 2.21
CA GLY A 2 3.64 5.03 3.54
C GLY A 2 3.00 6.29 4.11
N SER A 3 2.87 6.41 5.44
CA SER A 3 2.25 7.60 6.05
C SER A 3 3.09 8.89 5.94
N TYR A 4 4.38 8.79 5.61
CA TYR A 4 5.25 9.95 5.30
C TYR A 4 5.40 10.21 3.79
N GLU A 5 4.49 9.69 2.98
CA GLU A 5 4.43 9.92 1.54
C GLU A 5 3.91 11.33 1.23
N VAL A 6 4.64 12.09 0.41
CA VAL A 6 4.22 13.45 0.03
C VAL A 6 2.98 13.43 -0.87
N PHE A 7 2.76 12.34 -1.59
CA PHE A 7 1.61 12.10 -2.47
C PHE A 7 0.45 11.35 -1.78
N LEU A 8 0.46 11.21 -0.45
CA LEU A 8 -0.55 10.43 0.26
C LEU A 8 -1.97 10.99 0.06
N GLU A 9 -2.10 12.31 0.12
CA GLU A 9 -3.39 13.00 -0.08
C GLU A 9 -3.93 12.77 -1.50
N ASP A 10 -3.09 12.98 -2.52
CA ASP A 10 -3.45 12.76 -3.92
C ASP A 10 -3.93 11.33 -4.18
N ALA A 11 -3.19 10.34 -3.65
CA ALA A 11 -3.58 8.95 -3.77
C ALA A 11 -4.89 8.62 -3.04
N THR A 12 -5.11 9.23 -1.87
CA THR A 12 -6.35 9.08 -1.11
C THR A 12 -7.54 9.62 -1.89
N LEU A 13 -7.42 10.84 -2.44
CA LEU A 13 -8.44 11.46 -3.29
C LEU A 13 -8.72 10.64 -4.55
N PHE A 14 -7.68 10.09 -5.18
CA PHE A 14 -7.83 9.20 -6.32
C PHE A 14 -8.62 7.94 -5.97
N VAL A 15 -8.30 7.30 -4.84
CA VAL A 15 -9.00 6.10 -4.35
C VAL A 15 -10.47 6.42 -4.05
N GLU A 16 -10.76 7.54 -3.42
CA GLU A 16 -12.13 7.99 -3.15
C GLU A 16 -12.91 8.20 -4.47
N LYS A 17 -12.28 8.82 -5.46
CA LYS A 17 -12.87 9.03 -6.79
C LYS A 17 -13.09 7.73 -7.57
N ALA A 18 -12.21 6.74 -7.41
CA ALA A 18 -12.38 5.43 -8.01
C ALA A 18 -13.55 4.67 -7.35
N ARG A 19 -13.63 4.69 -6.02
CA ARG A 19 -14.74 4.09 -5.26
C ARG A 19 -16.08 4.73 -5.61
N SER A 20 -16.13 6.04 -5.83
CA SER A 20 -17.35 6.74 -6.26
C SER A 20 -17.87 6.30 -7.64
N GLN A 21 -17.06 5.57 -8.41
CA GLN A 21 -17.41 5.00 -9.72
C GLN A 21 -17.65 3.49 -9.63
N ASN A 22 -17.91 2.96 -8.43
CA ASN A 22 -18.08 1.53 -8.14
C ASN A 22 -16.86 0.67 -8.50
N VAL A 23 -15.66 1.24 -8.57
CA VAL A 23 -14.43 0.46 -8.69
C VAL A 23 -14.07 -0.08 -7.30
N SER A 24 -13.89 -1.41 -7.21
CA SER A 24 -13.41 -2.05 -5.99
C SER A 24 -11.93 -1.73 -5.78
N VAL A 25 -11.60 -1.09 -4.65
CA VAL A 25 -10.24 -0.65 -4.33
C VAL A 25 -9.90 -0.96 -2.88
N GLU A 26 -8.88 -1.81 -2.68
CA GLU A 26 -8.18 -1.95 -1.40
C GLU A 26 -7.07 -0.91 -1.31
N PHE A 27 -7.11 -0.06 -0.29
CA PHE A 27 -6.11 0.98 -0.06
C PHE A 27 -5.59 0.87 1.37
N VAL A 28 -4.30 0.61 1.48
CA VAL A 28 -3.60 0.40 2.75
C VAL A 28 -2.57 1.49 2.92
N VAL A 29 -2.55 2.12 4.09
CA VAL A 29 -1.51 3.06 4.51
C VAL A 29 -0.70 2.39 5.62
N GLU A 30 0.60 2.24 5.38
CA GLU A 30 1.56 1.70 6.33
C GLU A 30 2.20 2.85 7.11
N GLU A 31 2.08 2.79 8.44
CA GLU A 31 2.61 3.82 9.32
C GLU A 31 4.15 3.89 9.29
N ASN A 32 4.69 5.07 9.61
CA ASN A 32 6.12 5.36 9.74
C ASN A 32 6.99 5.10 8.51
N ASN A 33 6.38 4.83 7.35
CA ASN A 33 7.08 4.51 6.12
C ASN A 33 7.05 5.70 5.13
N MET A 34 8.14 5.88 4.40
CA MET A 34 8.31 6.97 3.41
C MET A 34 8.08 6.48 1.98
N HIS A 35 8.15 7.39 1.01
CA HIS A 35 8.11 7.05 -0.42
C HIS A 35 9.10 5.90 -0.75
N ASN A 36 8.65 4.97 -1.59
CA ASN A 36 9.43 3.79 -2.03
C ASN A 36 9.83 2.76 -0.96
N TYR A 37 9.31 2.84 0.28
CA TYR A 37 9.69 1.88 1.34
C TYR A 37 9.54 0.41 0.93
N ALA A 38 8.55 0.07 0.08
CA ALA A 38 8.26 -1.31 -0.29
C ALA A 38 9.29 -1.91 -1.27
N ILE A 39 9.99 -1.08 -2.05
CA ILE A 39 11.00 -1.51 -3.01
C ILE A 39 12.43 -1.22 -2.54
N ALA A 40 12.60 -0.26 -1.62
CA ALA A 40 13.85 0.07 -0.99
C ALA A 40 13.86 -0.45 0.46
N TRP A 41 14.10 -1.75 0.61
CA TRP A 41 14.05 -2.44 1.90
C TRP A 41 14.86 -1.77 3.03
N PRO A 42 16.07 -1.22 2.80
CA PRO A 42 16.85 -0.57 3.86
C PRO A 42 16.17 0.64 4.52
N ILE A 43 15.24 1.30 3.84
CA ILE A 43 14.48 2.45 4.38
C ILE A 43 13.10 2.05 4.89
N SER A 44 12.73 0.78 4.76
CA SER A 44 11.45 0.28 5.27
C SER A 44 11.48 0.20 6.79
N ARG A 45 10.42 0.70 7.42
CA ARG A 45 10.21 0.63 8.88
C ARG A 45 9.14 -0.38 9.22
N ASP A 46 9.26 -0.99 10.39
CA ASP A 46 8.24 -1.86 11.00
C ASP A 46 7.77 -3.01 10.10
N GLY A 47 8.70 -3.55 9.28
CA GLY A 47 8.43 -4.61 8.32
C GLY A 47 7.53 -4.19 7.16
N GLY A 48 7.43 -2.89 6.86
CA GLY A 48 6.54 -2.33 5.85
C GLY A 48 6.69 -3.03 4.50
N ALA A 49 7.92 -3.23 4.01
CA ALA A 49 8.15 -3.89 2.72
C ALA A 49 7.59 -5.32 2.70
N GLN A 50 7.81 -6.09 3.77
CA GLN A 50 7.29 -7.44 3.90
C GLN A 50 5.75 -7.45 3.96
N LYS A 51 5.14 -6.51 4.70
CA LYS A 51 3.68 -6.36 4.75
C LYS A 51 3.12 -6.00 3.38
N ALA A 52 3.72 -5.03 2.68
CA ALA A 52 3.30 -4.62 1.35
C ALA A 52 3.38 -5.79 0.35
N VAL A 53 4.48 -6.57 0.36
CA VAL A 53 4.60 -7.79 -0.44
C VAL A 53 3.51 -8.79 -0.09
N LYS A 54 3.26 -9.03 1.20
CA LYS A 54 2.19 -9.94 1.64
C LYS A 54 0.81 -9.51 1.15
N HIS A 55 0.47 -8.22 1.27
CA HIS A 55 -0.80 -7.67 0.77
C HIS A 55 -0.92 -7.84 -0.75
N MET A 56 0.12 -7.50 -1.51
CA MET A 56 0.13 -7.67 -2.97
C MET A 56 0.01 -9.15 -3.38
N SER A 57 0.74 -10.05 -2.72
CA SER A 57 0.66 -11.49 -2.99
C SER A 57 -0.75 -12.01 -2.73
N LYS A 58 -1.38 -11.62 -1.62
CA LYS A 58 -2.77 -12.01 -1.33
C LYS A 58 -3.74 -11.47 -2.38
N PHE A 59 -3.55 -10.24 -2.84
CA PHE A 59 -4.39 -9.64 -3.88
C PHE A 59 -4.25 -10.35 -5.23
N LEU A 60 -3.02 -10.69 -5.64
CA LEU A 60 -2.74 -11.29 -6.95
C LEU A 60 -3.07 -12.80 -7.00
N PHE A 61 -2.82 -13.52 -5.91
CA PHE A 61 -2.85 -14.99 -5.91
C PHE A 61 -3.91 -15.57 -4.96
N GLY A 62 -4.63 -14.74 -4.20
CA GLY A 62 -5.58 -15.18 -3.18
C GLY A 62 -4.88 -15.67 -1.89
N GLU A 63 -5.63 -16.35 -1.02
CA GLU A 63 -5.12 -16.91 0.24
C GLU A 63 -4.43 -18.28 0.06
N GLN A 64 -3.54 -18.40 -0.91
CA GLN A 64 -2.72 -19.61 -1.00
C GLN A 64 -1.64 -19.56 0.10
N PRO A 65 -1.40 -20.67 0.83
CA PRO A 65 -0.30 -20.73 1.78
C PRO A 65 1.02 -20.59 1.01
N VAL A 66 1.83 -19.61 1.39
CA VAL A 66 3.23 -19.48 0.95
C VAL A 66 4.07 -20.50 1.70
#